data_AF-A0A9D1ZA48-F1
#
_entry.id   AF-A0A9D1ZA48-F1
#
_cell.length_a   1.000
_cell.length_b   1.000
_cell.length_c   1.000
_cell.angle_alpha   90.00
_cell.angle_beta   90.00
_cell.angle_gamma   90.00
#
_symmetry.space_group_name_H-M   'P 1'
#
loop_
_entity.id
_entity.type
_entity.pdbx_description
1 polymer ?
#
loop_
_entity_poly.entity_id
_entity_poly.type
_entity_poly.pdbx_seq_one_letter_code
_entity_poly.pdbx_strand_id
1 'polypeptide(L)'
;MRHTSVYRSPLGEVLLASDGSALTGLWFEGQRRFASGLSPDAGERPNLPAFLEVRSWLDAYFRGDDPGEPPATALSGTSFQRAVWDELRLVGFGQTATYGALAARVGERLGRPASARAVGSAVGRNPVSVIVGCHRVLGASGQLTGYAGGLWRKRALLALEREGLVVAEAPERPAPLVRALVDVWERSVRATHDFLLPGEVGRMRPVVPGAIEGVPCLLVARRSGDPIGFLGMGGGFVEMLFVDPEERGLGVGRLLMERATGLLGAREVSVNEQNRQAVGFYERMGFSAYRRTPTDDDGRPYPLLYMRLADGA
;
A
#
# COMPACT_ATOMS: atom_id res chain seq x y z
N MET A 1 21.72 19.32 -16.61
CA MET A 1 22.26 18.07 -16.03
C MET A 1 21.10 17.37 -15.33
N ARG A 2 20.98 16.04 -15.40
CA ARG A 2 19.93 15.31 -14.67
C ARG A 2 20.49 14.76 -13.37
N HIS A 3 19.72 14.85 -12.31
CA HIS A 3 20.08 14.40 -10.97
C HIS A 3 19.08 13.37 -10.47
N THR A 4 19.54 12.45 -9.62
CA THR A 4 18.70 11.41 -9.01
C THR A 4 18.88 11.33 -7.51
N SER A 5 17.88 10.77 -6.83
CA SER A 5 17.87 10.46 -5.40
C SER A 5 16.86 9.35 -5.14
N VAL A 6 17.07 8.54 -4.10
CA VAL A 6 16.13 7.47 -3.71
C VAL A 6 15.40 7.85 -2.43
N TYR A 7 14.07 7.77 -2.46
CA TYR A 7 13.20 7.94 -1.30
C TYR A 7 12.61 6.59 -0.89
N ARG A 8 12.64 6.28 0.42
CA ARG A 8 12.06 5.05 0.96
C ARG A 8 10.66 5.35 1.49
N SER A 9 9.64 4.88 0.78
CA SER A 9 8.24 5.07 1.19
C SER A 9 7.67 3.84 1.89
N PRO A 10 6.56 3.98 2.64
CA PRO A 10 5.75 2.87 3.10
C PRO A 10 5.16 2.00 1.99
N LEU A 11 5.36 2.35 0.71
CA LEU A 11 4.92 1.59 -0.49
C LEU A 11 6.11 1.09 -1.35
N GLY A 12 7.32 1.06 -0.79
CA GLY A 12 8.55 0.59 -1.45
C GLY A 12 9.47 1.75 -1.88
N GLU A 13 10.62 1.43 -2.47
CA GLU A 13 11.57 2.45 -2.92
C GLU A 13 11.01 3.27 -4.09
N VAL A 14 11.33 4.55 -4.07
CA VAL A 14 10.91 5.55 -5.05
C VAL A 14 12.13 6.25 -5.60
N LEU A 15 12.33 6.17 -6.92
CA LEU A 15 13.34 6.92 -7.63
C LEU A 15 12.82 8.32 -7.95
N LEU A 16 13.57 9.34 -7.50
CA LEU A 16 13.36 10.74 -7.82
C LEU A 16 14.34 11.19 -8.91
N ALA A 17 13.88 12.03 -9.84
CA ALA A 17 14.73 12.65 -10.86
C ALA A 17 14.44 14.14 -11.00
N SER A 18 15.49 14.96 -11.15
CA SER A 18 15.40 16.42 -11.29
C SER A 18 16.31 16.93 -12.41
N ASP A 19 15.97 18.09 -12.99
CA ASP A 19 16.83 18.87 -13.88
C ASP A 19 17.74 19.88 -13.15
N GLY A 20 17.69 19.87 -11.82
CA GLY A 20 18.44 20.79 -10.94
C GLY A 20 17.53 21.77 -10.19
N SER A 21 16.37 22.12 -10.76
CA SER A 21 15.43 23.08 -10.15
C SER A 21 14.05 22.48 -9.87
N ALA A 22 13.56 21.60 -10.75
CA ALA A 22 12.23 21.01 -10.62
C ALA A 22 12.29 19.48 -10.64
N LEU A 23 11.26 18.84 -10.08
CA LEU A 23 11.08 17.40 -10.16
C LEU A 23 10.60 17.02 -11.57
N THR A 24 11.29 16.08 -12.18
CA THR A 24 11.02 15.63 -13.56
C THR A 24 10.58 14.18 -13.62
N GLY A 25 10.75 13.46 -12.51
CA GLY A 25 10.37 12.06 -12.39
C GLY A 25 10.21 11.60 -10.95
N LEU A 26 9.22 10.74 -10.72
CA LEU A 26 8.95 10.02 -9.48
C LEU A 26 8.33 8.67 -9.84
N TRP A 27 9.08 7.59 -9.62
CA TRP A 27 8.65 6.24 -9.95
C TRP A 27 8.90 5.29 -8.78
N PHE A 28 7.91 4.48 -8.44
CA PHE A 28 8.15 3.30 -7.61
C PHE A 28 9.04 2.31 -8.35
N GLU A 29 9.95 1.67 -7.63
CA GLU A 29 10.74 0.58 -8.17
C GLU A 29 9.83 -0.55 -8.70
N GLY A 30 10.23 -1.11 -9.86
CA GLY A 30 9.50 -2.17 -10.55
C GLY A 30 8.20 -1.72 -11.24
N GLN A 31 7.84 -0.43 -11.20
CA GLN A 31 6.62 0.04 -11.85
C GLN A 31 6.72 -0.02 -13.38
N ARG A 32 5.58 -0.10 -14.07
CA ARG A 32 5.55 -0.03 -15.53
C ARG A 32 6.09 1.33 -16.00
N ARG A 33 7.02 1.32 -16.98
CA ARG A 33 7.75 2.50 -17.46
C ARG A 33 8.65 3.15 -16.40
N PHE A 34 9.20 2.35 -15.48
CA PHE A 34 10.20 2.79 -14.51
C PHE A 34 11.32 3.58 -15.19
N ALA A 35 11.69 4.73 -14.60
CA ALA A 35 12.73 5.63 -15.08
C ALA A 35 12.60 6.06 -16.56
N SER A 36 11.40 5.98 -17.15
CA SER A 36 11.19 6.32 -18.56
C SER A 36 11.54 7.79 -18.84
N GLY A 37 12.50 8.01 -19.74
CA GLY A 37 12.98 9.35 -20.10
C GLY A 37 14.07 9.90 -19.17
N LEU A 38 14.51 9.12 -18.18
CA LEU A 38 15.71 9.43 -17.41
C LEU A 38 16.96 9.12 -18.26
N SER A 39 17.90 10.06 -18.27
CA SER A 39 19.14 9.88 -19.01
C SER A 39 20.10 8.95 -18.25
N PRO A 40 20.84 8.05 -18.93
CA PRO A 40 21.80 7.14 -18.27
C PRO A 40 22.96 7.85 -17.57
N ASP A 41 23.28 9.08 -17.96
CA ASP A 41 24.32 9.93 -17.36
C ASP A 41 23.82 10.73 -16.14
N ALA A 42 22.57 10.50 -15.70
CA ALA A 42 22.01 11.17 -14.54
C ALA A 42 22.81 10.78 -13.28
N GLY A 43 23.49 11.77 -12.69
CA GLY A 43 24.31 11.56 -11.49
C GLY A 43 23.50 11.67 -10.20
N GLU A 44 23.81 10.82 -9.23
CA GLU A 44 23.20 10.88 -7.91
C GLU A 44 23.57 12.19 -7.19
N ARG A 45 22.56 12.91 -6.68
CA ARG A 45 22.75 14.11 -5.86
C ARG A 45 21.65 14.18 -4.79
N PRO A 46 21.76 13.40 -3.71
CA PRO A 46 20.64 13.20 -2.79
C PRO A 46 20.20 14.48 -2.06
N ASN A 47 21.13 15.41 -1.85
CA ASN A 47 20.93 16.66 -1.09
C ASN A 47 20.63 17.88 -1.98
N LEU A 48 20.19 17.67 -3.23
CA LEU A 48 19.70 18.77 -4.08
C LEU A 48 18.49 19.44 -3.40
N PRO A 49 18.40 20.79 -3.32
CA PRO A 49 17.28 21.46 -2.66
C PRO A 49 15.90 20.99 -3.12
N ALA A 50 15.71 20.79 -4.43
CA ALA A 50 14.47 20.26 -4.99
C ALA A 50 14.10 18.86 -4.44
N PHE A 51 15.08 18.01 -4.13
CA PHE A 51 14.80 16.71 -3.51
C PHE A 51 14.48 16.81 -2.03
N LEU A 52 15.07 17.76 -1.31
CA LEU A 52 14.75 17.99 0.11
C LEU A 52 13.30 18.46 0.27
N GLU A 53 12.85 19.36 -0.61
CA GLU A 53 11.45 19.80 -0.67
C GLU A 53 10.51 18.63 -0.97
N VAL A 54 10.83 17.82 -1.99
CA VAL A 54 10.04 16.64 -2.35
C VAL A 54 9.99 15.61 -1.23
N ARG A 55 11.10 15.37 -0.51
CA ARG A 55 11.14 14.48 0.65
C ARG A 55 10.22 14.98 1.75
N SER A 56 10.33 16.26 2.12
CA SER A 56 9.47 16.85 3.14
C SER A 56 7.99 16.72 2.79
N TRP A 57 7.63 16.95 1.53
CA TRP A 57 6.25 16.80 1.05
C TRP A 57 5.79 15.32 1.11
N LEU A 58 6.63 14.39 0.66
CA LEU A 58 6.33 12.96 0.70
C LEU A 58 6.23 12.43 2.14
N ASP A 59 7.04 12.93 3.06
CA ASP A 59 6.99 12.56 4.48
C ASP A 59 5.68 13.04 5.14
N ALA A 60 5.20 14.24 4.80
CA ALA A 60 3.85 14.67 5.22
C ALA A 60 2.76 13.79 4.60
N TYR A 61 2.84 13.57 3.29
CA TYR A 61 1.88 12.75 2.55
C TYR A 61 1.78 11.33 3.14
N PHE A 62 2.91 10.64 3.33
CA PHE A 62 2.92 9.25 3.81
C PHE A 62 2.61 9.10 5.31
N ARG A 63 2.56 10.19 6.08
CA ARG A 63 1.97 10.21 7.43
C ARG A 63 0.44 10.21 7.41
N GLY A 64 -0.18 10.46 6.26
CA GLY A 64 -1.64 10.61 6.11
C GLY A 64 -2.12 12.04 6.31
N ASP A 65 -1.22 13.02 6.46
CA ASP A 65 -1.56 14.44 6.54
C ASP A 65 -1.77 15.00 5.12
N ASP A 66 -2.58 16.07 4.98
CA ASP A 66 -2.58 16.88 3.76
C ASP A 66 -1.20 17.56 3.65
N PRO A 67 -0.39 17.22 2.63
CA PRO A 67 0.98 17.73 2.53
C PRO A 67 1.04 19.19 2.03
N GLY A 68 -0.10 19.81 1.69
CA GLY A 68 -0.16 21.16 1.14
C GLY A 68 0.32 21.24 -0.31
N GLU A 69 0.86 22.41 -0.70
CA GLU A 69 1.23 22.69 -2.07
C GLU A 69 2.31 21.71 -2.58
N PRO A 70 2.09 21.05 -3.74
CA PRO A 70 3.05 20.10 -4.27
C PRO A 70 4.33 20.78 -4.80
N PRO A 71 5.50 20.13 -4.70
CA PRO A 71 6.75 20.66 -5.21
C PRO A 71 6.72 20.96 -6.71
N ALA A 72 7.59 21.90 -7.12
CA ALA A 72 7.74 22.28 -8.52
C ALA A 72 8.12 21.08 -9.41
N THR A 73 7.48 20.99 -10.57
CA THR A 73 7.60 19.83 -11.47
C THR A 73 7.67 20.25 -12.93
N ALA A 74 8.68 19.76 -13.65
CA ALA A 74 8.91 20.03 -15.07
C ALA A 74 8.60 18.78 -15.92
N LEU A 75 7.33 18.66 -16.34
CA LEU A 75 6.83 17.49 -17.07
C LEU A 75 7.05 17.65 -18.59
N SER A 76 7.74 16.69 -19.19
CA SER A 76 7.92 16.61 -20.65
C SER A 76 6.96 15.61 -21.28
N GLY A 77 6.23 16.04 -22.31
CA GLY A 77 5.21 15.22 -22.99
C GLY A 77 4.58 15.96 -24.17
N THR A 78 3.59 15.36 -24.83
CA THR A 78 2.80 16.04 -25.87
C THR A 78 1.90 17.12 -25.26
N SER A 79 1.38 18.04 -26.07
CA SER A 79 0.39 19.03 -25.61
C SER A 79 -0.82 18.39 -24.94
N PHE A 80 -1.30 17.27 -25.49
CA PHE A 80 -2.39 16.48 -24.91
C PHE A 80 -2.00 15.86 -23.55
N GLN A 81 -0.80 15.28 -23.44
CA GLN A 81 -0.32 14.70 -22.17
C GLN A 81 -0.20 15.76 -21.08
N ARG A 82 0.40 16.92 -21.39
CA ARG A 82 0.53 18.03 -20.44
C ARG A 82 -0.83 18.51 -19.97
N ALA A 83 -1.79 18.72 -20.89
CA ALA A 83 -3.15 19.09 -20.51
C ALA A 83 -3.80 18.07 -19.56
N VAL A 84 -3.64 16.77 -19.82
CA VAL A 84 -4.13 15.72 -18.90
C VAL A 84 -3.45 15.80 -17.53
N TRP A 85 -2.14 15.98 -17.48
CA TRP A 85 -1.40 16.05 -16.21
C TRP A 85 -1.71 17.32 -15.43
N ASP A 86 -1.98 18.44 -16.09
CA ASP A 86 -2.44 19.66 -15.46
C ASP A 86 -3.80 19.43 -14.78
N GLU A 87 -4.74 18.78 -15.47
CA GLU A 87 -6.04 18.43 -14.88
C GLU A 87 -5.93 17.40 -13.74
N LEU A 88 -4.93 16.51 -13.77
CA LEU A 88 -4.65 15.61 -12.65
C LEU A 88 -4.20 16.34 -11.39
N ARG A 89 -3.42 17.42 -11.52
CA ARG A 89 -2.97 18.22 -10.37
C ARG A 89 -4.12 18.92 -9.66
N LEU A 90 -5.20 19.21 -10.39
CA LEU A 90 -6.41 19.81 -9.83
C LEU A 90 -7.26 18.81 -9.02
N VAL A 91 -7.00 17.51 -9.13
CA VAL A 91 -7.65 16.51 -8.26
C VAL A 91 -6.85 16.43 -6.97
N GLY A 92 -7.33 17.14 -5.93
CA GLY A 92 -6.63 17.32 -4.66
C GLY A 92 -6.50 16.04 -3.82
N PHE A 93 -5.78 16.14 -2.69
CA PHE A 93 -5.66 15.06 -1.70
C PHE A 93 -7.04 14.60 -1.21
N GLY A 94 -7.27 13.29 -1.15
CA GLY A 94 -8.55 12.70 -0.71
C GLY A 94 -9.64 12.72 -1.78
N GLN A 95 -9.46 13.49 -2.85
CA GLN A 95 -10.42 13.61 -3.95
C GLN A 95 -10.17 12.57 -5.04
N THR A 96 -11.21 12.26 -5.82
CA THR A 96 -11.10 11.39 -6.99
C THR A 96 -11.91 11.92 -8.16
N ALA A 97 -11.48 11.56 -9.37
CA ALA A 97 -12.20 11.85 -10.61
C ALA A 97 -12.40 10.57 -11.42
N THR A 98 -13.38 10.55 -12.32
CA THR A 98 -13.51 9.46 -13.31
C THR A 98 -12.74 9.80 -14.58
N TYR A 99 -12.32 8.78 -15.34
CA TYR A 99 -11.71 9.01 -16.66
C TYR A 99 -12.63 9.81 -17.60
N GLY A 100 -13.95 9.64 -17.49
CA GLY A 100 -14.94 10.39 -18.29
C GLY A 100 -14.96 11.87 -17.91
N ALA A 101 -15.03 12.18 -16.61
CA ALA A 101 -15.00 13.56 -16.12
C ALA A 101 -13.67 14.25 -16.47
N LEU A 102 -12.55 13.53 -16.38
CA LEU A 102 -11.25 14.06 -16.78
C LEU A 102 -11.19 14.33 -18.29
N ALA A 103 -11.78 13.45 -19.12
CA ALA A 103 -11.86 13.64 -20.55
C ALA A 103 -12.71 14.85 -20.97
N ALA A 104 -13.81 15.12 -20.27
CA ALA A 104 -14.61 16.33 -20.49
C ALA A 104 -13.77 17.60 -20.25
N ARG A 105 -13.15 17.71 -19.07
CA ARG A 105 -12.31 18.87 -18.69
C ARG A 105 -11.12 19.09 -19.65
N VAL A 106 -10.42 18.02 -20.01
CA VAL A 106 -9.32 18.09 -20.98
C VAL A 106 -9.82 18.52 -22.35
N GLY A 107 -11.00 18.07 -22.76
CA GLY A 107 -11.59 18.44 -24.04
C GLY A 107 -11.96 19.92 -24.11
N GLU A 108 -12.57 20.45 -23.04
CA GLU A 108 -12.87 21.87 -22.87
C GLU A 108 -11.60 22.72 -22.96
N ARG A 109 -10.56 22.37 -22.18
CA ARG A 109 -9.27 23.08 -22.16
C ARG A 109 -8.59 23.13 -23.52
N LEU A 110 -8.73 22.07 -24.32
CA LEU A 110 -8.11 21.96 -25.64
C LEU A 110 -9.00 22.45 -26.79
N GLY A 111 -10.23 22.85 -26.51
CA GLY A 111 -11.21 23.25 -27.53
C GLY A 111 -11.60 22.13 -28.50
N ARG A 112 -11.44 20.85 -28.10
CA ARG A 112 -11.80 19.68 -28.93
C ARG A 112 -12.12 18.45 -28.08
N PRO A 113 -13.01 17.55 -28.51
CA PRO A 113 -13.36 16.36 -27.74
C PRO A 113 -12.14 15.48 -27.41
N ALA A 114 -12.09 14.97 -26.18
CA ALA A 114 -11.13 13.97 -25.73
C ALA A 114 -11.87 12.71 -25.29
N SER A 115 -11.31 11.52 -25.57
CA SER A 115 -11.89 10.25 -25.13
C SER A 115 -11.27 9.78 -23.80
N ALA A 116 -12.09 9.13 -22.96
CA ALA A 116 -11.62 8.51 -21.72
C ALA A 116 -10.45 7.53 -21.94
N ARG A 117 -10.43 6.83 -23.09
CA ARG A 117 -9.33 5.93 -23.47
C ARG A 117 -8.03 6.69 -23.75
N ALA A 118 -8.08 7.78 -24.51
CA ALA A 118 -6.91 8.60 -24.79
C ALA A 118 -6.36 9.24 -23.50
N VAL A 119 -7.25 9.74 -22.64
CA VAL A 119 -6.89 10.24 -21.31
C VAL A 119 -6.24 9.15 -20.47
N GLY A 120 -6.81 7.94 -20.41
CA GLY A 120 -6.21 6.82 -19.68
C GLY A 120 -4.80 6.47 -20.14
N SER A 121 -4.52 6.54 -21.44
CA SER A 121 -3.17 6.38 -21.99
C SER A 121 -2.20 7.46 -21.51
N ALA A 122 -2.65 8.72 -21.44
CA ALA A 122 -1.84 9.84 -20.95
C ALA A 122 -1.63 9.81 -19.42
N VAL A 123 -2.67 9.46 -18.65
CA VAL A 123 -2.58 9.22 -17.19
C VAL A 123 -1.54 8.15 -16.89
N GLY A 124 -1.55 7.04 -17.64
CA GLY A 124 -0.58 5.94 -17.50
C GLY A 124 0.85 6.27 -17.96
N ARG A 125 1.08 7.47 -18.51
CA ARG A 125 2.40 8.00 -18.90
C ARG A 125 2.89 9.10 -17.96
N ASN A 126 2.18 9.36 -16.86
CA ASN A 126 2.62 10.31 -15.85
C ASN A 126 4.04 9.95 -15.33
N PRO A 127 5.04 10.83 -15.51
CA PRO A 127 6.40 10.55 -15.05
C PRO A 127 6.60 10.86 -13.56
N VAL A 128 5.68 11.57 -12.91
CA VAL A 128 5.80 11.99 -11.50
C VAL A 128 4.63 11.40 -10.70
N SER A 129 4.75 10.13 -10.33
CA SER A 129 3.71 9.42 -9.55
C SER A 129 3.50 10.08 -8.19
N VAL A 130 2.36 9.79 -7.52
CA VAL A 130 1.95 10.38 -6.22
C VAL A 130 1.65 11.89 -6.30
N ILE A 131 2.64 12.73 -6.63
CA ILE A 131 2.49 14.20 -6.73
C ILE A 131 1.53 14.58 -7.87
N VAL A 132 1.70 14.02 -9.06
CA VAL A 132 0.67 14.11 -10.11
C VAL A 132 -0.26 12.91 -9.90
N GLY A 133 -1.44 13.17 -9.32
CA GLY A 133 -2.34 12.17 -8.71
C GLY A 133 -3.01 11.19 -9.67
N CYS A 134 -2.25 10.44 -10.48
CA CYS A 134 -2.78 9.45 -11.41
C CYS A 134 -3.52 8.28 -10.71
N HIS A 135 -3.23 8.02 -9.43
CA HIS A 135 -3.97 7.07 -8.60
C HIS A 135 -5.38 7.56 -8.22
N ARG A 136 -5.66 8.87 -8.32
CA ARG A 136 -6.96 9.48 -8.01
C ARG A 136 -7.99 9.33 -9.12
N VAL A 137 -7.61 8.75 -10.27
CA VAL A 137 -8.52 8.54 -11.41
C VAL A 137 -9.11 7.15 -11.38
N LEU A 138 -10.43 7.05 -11.33
CA LEU A 138 -11.19 5.81 -11.24
C LEU A 138 -12.01 5.55 -12.52
N GLY A 139 -12.49 4.32 -12.68
CA GLY A 139 -13.50 4.01 -13.68
C GLY A 139 -14.86 4.63 -13.34
N ALA A 140 -15.83 4.48 -14.24
CA ALA A 140 -17.15 5.13 -14.15
C ALA A 140 -17.96 4.78 -12.88
N SER A 141 -17.78 3.57 -12.33
CA SER A 141 -18.44 3.10 -11.10
C SER A 141 -17.52 3.14 -9.88
N GLY A 142 -16.43 3.92 -9.93
CA GLY A 142 -15.44 3.98 -8.85
C GLY A 142 -14.49 2.78 -8.81
N GLN A 143 -14.56 1.88 -9.79
CA GLN A 143 -13.70 0.71 -9.87
C GLN A 143 -12.24 1.12 -10.06
N LEU A 144 -11.36 0.42 -9.34
CA LEU A 144 -9.91 0.54 -9.52
C LEU A 144 -9.51 -0.14 -10.82
N THR A 145 -8.92 0.64 -11.72
CA THR A 145 -8.31 0.14 -12.95
C THR A 145 -6.93 0.75 -13.11
N GLY A 146 -6.03 -0.01 -13.73
CA GLY A 146 -4.74 0.43 -14.25
C GLY A 146 -3.94 1.42 -13.38
N TYR A 147 -2.83 0.95 -12.81
CA TYR A 147 -1.84 1.82 -12.18
C TYR A 147 -0.45 1.38 -12.56
N ALA A 148 0.44 2.31 -12.90
CA ALA A 148 1.81 1.96 -13.29
C ALA A 148 2.53 1.21 -12.16
N GLY A 149 2.33 1.62 -10.91
CA GLY A 149 2.89 0.98 -9.72
C GLY A 149 2.12 -0.25 -9.21
N GLY A 150 1.12 -0.75 -9.94
CA GLY A 150 0.29 -1.88 -9.51
C GLY A 150 -0.95 -1.50 -8.69
N LEU A 151 -2.02 -2.29 -8.79
CA LEU A 151 -3.30 -1.95 -8.17
C LEU A 151 -3.25 -1.87 -6.64
N TRP A 152 -2.38 -2.66 -6.00
CA TRP A 152 -2.20 -2.62 -4.54
C TRP A 152 -1.67 -1.25 -4.08
N ARG A 153 -0.69 -0.65 -4.79
CA ARG A 153 -0.20 0.71 -4.47
C ARG A 153 -1.31 1.74 -4.63
N LYS A 154 -2.10 1.64 -5.72
CA LYS A 154 -3.22 2.55 -5.95
C LYS A 154 -4.24 2.49 -4.82
N ARG A 155 -4.58 1.28 -4.35
CA ARG A 155 -5.49 1.09 -3.22
C ARG A 155 -4.92 1.69 -1.93
N ALA A 156 -3.65 1.41 -1.63
CA ALA A 156 -2.99 1.92 -0.44
C ALA A 156 -2.93 3.46 -0.42
N LEU A 157 -2.59 4.10 -1.54
CA LEU A 157 -2.59 5.56 -1.66
C LEU A 157 -3.99 6.15 -1.41
N LEU A 158 -5.04 5.54 -1.97
CA LEU A 158 -6.41 6.02 -1.77
C LEU A 158 -6.92 5.81 -0.34
N ALA A 159 -6.57 4.69 0.30
CA ALA A 159 -6.92 4.41 1.69
C ALA A 159 -6.22 5.39 2.64
N LEU A 160 -4.95 5.69 2.38
CA LEU A 160 -4.21 6.73 3.09
C LEU A 160 -4.91 8.09 2.96
N GLU A 161 -5.21 8.52 1.73
CA GLU A 161 -5.75 9.87 1.50
C GLU A 161 -7.17 10.07 2.05
N ARG A 162 -7.97 9.01 2.16
CA ARG A 162 -9.38 9.10 2.57
C ARG A 162 -9.62 8.72 4.01
N GLU A 163 -8.84 7.80 4.54
CA GLU A 163 -9.09 7.16 5.83
C GLU A 163 -7.91 7.31 6.78
N GLY A 164 -6.82 7.98 6.37
CA GLY A 164 -5.58 8.06 7.15
C GLY A 164 -4.94 6.70 7.40
N LEU A 165 -5.29 5.69 6.57
CA LEU A 165 -4.85 4.31 6.75
C LEU A 165 -3.49 4.08 6.11
N VAL A 166 -2.47 3.85 6.94
CA VAL A 166 -1.09 3.62 6.53
C VAL A 166 -0.67 2.21 6.93
N VAL A 167 -0.16 1.44 5.98
CA VAL A 167 0.48 0.13 6.25
C VAL A 167 1.97 0.27 6.00
N ALA A 168 2.77 0.13 7.05
CA ALA A 168 4.22 0.26 6.99
C ALA A 168 4.90 -0.88 7.74
N GLU A 169 6.12 -1.19 7.34
CA GLU A 169 6.99 -2.08 8.12
C GLU A 169 7.39 -1.41 9.44
N ALA A 170 7.45 -2.20 10.51
CA ALA A 170 7.88 -1.79 11.83
C ALA A 170 9.17 -2.55 12.23
N PRO A 171 10.34 -2.12 11.69
CA PRO A 171 11.62 -2.72 12.05
C PRO A 171 11.97 -2.46 13.52
N GLU A 172 11.62 -1.26 14.00
CA GLU A 172 11.71 -0.90 15.42
C GLU A 172 10.42 -1.28 16.14
N ARG A 173 10.57 -1.99 17.26
CA ARG A 173 9.46 -2.55 18.05
C ARG A 173 9.55 -2.08 19.50
N PRO A 174 9.39 -0.78 19.77
CA PRO A 174 9.47 -0.27 21.13
C PRO A 174 8.32 -0.85 21.96
N ALA A 175 8.54 -1.03 23.26
CA ALA A 175 7.57 -1.67 24.16
C ALA A 175 6.13 -1.09 24.09
N PRO A 176 5.89 0.23 23.92
CA PRO A 176 4.55 0.76 23.70
C PRO A 176 3.85 0.21 22.46
N LEU A 177 4.57 0.05 21.34
CA LEU A 177 4.01 -0.53 20.13
C LEU A 177 3.65 -2.00 20.36
N VAL A 178 4.57 -2.79 20.93
CA VAL A 178 4.34 -4.22 21.20
C VAL A 178 3.11 -4.40 22.09
N ARG A 179 2.96 -3.58 23.16
CA ARG A 179 1.76 -3.61 24.01
C ARG A 179 0.48 -3.34 23.23
N ALA A 180 0.45 -2.30 22.40
CA ALA A 180 -0.72 -1.97 21.58
C ALA A 180 -1.08 -3.10 20.60
N LEU A 181 -0.08 -3.75 19.99
CA LEU A 181 -0.31 -4.89 19.10
C LEU A 181 -0.82 -6.13 19.83
N VAL A 182 -0.36 -6.37 21.08
CA VAL A 182 -0.92 -7.43 21.93
C VAL A 182 -2.39 -7.15 22.25
N ASP A 183 -2.77 -5.89 22.48
CA ASP A 183 -4.17 -5.51 22.73
C ASP A 183 -5.03 -5.68 21.48
N VAL A 184 -4.50 -5.38 20.29
CA VAL A 184 -5.15 -5.69 19.00
C VAL A 184 -5.32 -7.20 18.83
N TRP A 185 -4.28 -7.99 19.09
CA TRP A 185 -4.32 -9.45 19.04
C TRP A 185 -5.42 -10.01 19.95
N GLU A 186 -5.44 -9.60 21.22
CA GLU A 186 -6.38 -10.11 22.22
C GLU A 186 -7.83 -9.81 21.82
N ARG A 187 -8.12 -8.56 21.42
CA ARG A 187 -9.45 -8.17 20.92
C ARG A 187 -9.83 -8.97 19.67
N SER A 188 -8.89 -9.16 18.74
CA SER A 188 -9.12 -9.91 17.50
C SER A 188 -9.44 -11.39 17.76
N VAL A 189 -8.66 -12.04 18.62
CA VAL A 189 -8.82 -13.45 19.01
C VAL A 189 -10.15 -13.66 19.73
N ARG A 190 -10.46 -12.85 20.75
CA ARG A 190 -11.74 -12.94 21.49
C ARG A 190 -12.96 -12.79 20.59
N ALA A 191 -12.85 -12.06 19.49
CA ALA A 191 -13.93 -11.85 18.53
C ALA A 191 -14.02 -12.92 17.42
N THR A 192 -13.07 -13.85 17.27
CA THR A 192 -13.05 -14.82 16.15
C THR A 192 -12.80 -16.26 16.54
N HIS A 193 -12.21 -16.49 17.70
CA HIS A 193 -11.83 -17.81 18.18
C HIS A 193 -12.79 -18.21 19.30
N ASP A 194 -14.08 -18.31 18.96
CA ASP A 194 -15.14 -18.78 19.87
C ASP A 194 -14.91 -20.20 20.39
N PHE A 195 -14.09 -20.98 19.67
CA PHE A 195 -13.61 -22.30 20.05
C PHE A 195 -12.51 -22.31 21.12
N LEU A 196 -11.91 -21.16 21.46
CA LEU A 196 -10.96 -21.04 22.57
C LEU A 196 -11.68 -20.66 23.86
N LEU A 197 -11.31 -21.32 24.96
CA LEU A 197 -11.78 -20.94 26.28
C LEU A 197 -11.12 -19.62 26.72
N PRO A 198 -11.80 -18.75 27.51
CA PRO A 198 -11.22 -17.48 27.96
C PRO A 198 -9.88 -17.62 28.72
N GLY A 199 -9.72 -18.72 29.47
CA GLY A 199 -8.47 -19.04 30.16
C GLY A 199 -7.29 -19.37 29.22
N GLU A 200 -7.57 -19.83 27.99
CA GLU A 200 -6.55 -20.15 26.99
C GLU A 200 -5.96 -18.87 26.39
N VAL A 201 -6.81 -17.88 26.07
CA VAL A 201 -6.35 -16.55 25.64
C VAL A 201 -5.45 -15.92 26.70
N GLY A 202 -5.84 -16.03 27.98
CA GLY A 202 -5.02 -15.55 29.10
C GLY A 202 -3.66 -16.24 29.24
N ARG A 203 -3.56 -17.53 28.89
CA ARG A 203 -2.30 -18.29 28.89
C ARG A 203 -1.40 -17.95 27.70
N MET A 204 -1.99 -17.62 26.55
CA MET A 204 -1.23 -17.22 25.36
C MET A 204 -0.70 -15.78 25.48
N ARG A 205 -1.45 -14.88 26.13
CA ARG A 205 -1.11 -13.45 26.19
C ARG A 205 0.35 -13.14 26.60
N PRO A 206 0.96 -13.81 27.60
CA PRO A 206 2.35 -13.55 27.99
C PRO A 206 3.40 -13.89 26.93
N VAL A 207 3.12 -14.79 25.99
CA VAL A 207 4.08 -15.21 24.94
C VAL A 207 3.96 -14.39 23.65
N VAL A 208 2.83 -13.71 23.43
CA VAL A 208 2.56 -12.90 22.22
C VAL A 208 3.61 -11.79 21.99
N PRO A 209 4.10 -11.06 23.02
CA PRO A 209 5.18 -10.09 22.82
C PRO A 209 6.40 -10.70 22.12
N GLY A 210 6.84 -11.88 22.58
CA GLY A 210 7.99 -12.58 22.00
C GLY A 210 7.76 -13.02 20.55
N ALA A 211 6.53 -13.40 20.20
CA ALA A 211 6.19 -13.72 18.81
C ALA A 211 6.23 -12.48 17.90
N ILE A 212 5.69 -11.34 18.37
CA ILE A 212 5.71 -10.06 17.65
C ILE A 212 7.15 -9.54 17.51
N GLU A 213 7.98 -9.68 18.53
CA GLU A 213 9.38 -9.27 18.51
C GLU A 213 10.27 -10.21 17.69
N GLY A 214 9.93 -11.50 17.63
CA GLY A 214 10.72 -12.52 16.94
C GLY A 214 10.47 -12.63 15.44
N VAL A 215 9.32 -12.16 14.93
CA VAL A 215 9.00 -12.33 13.51
C VAL A 215 9.96 -11.53 12.61
N PRO A 216 10.48 -12.08 11.50
CA PRO A 216 11.46 -11.38 10.67
C PRO A 216 10.95 -10.07 10.09
N CYS A 217 9.73 -10.05 9.55
CA CYS A 217 9.09 -8.85 9.04
C CYS A 217 7.72 -8.65 9.71
N LEU A 218 7.50 -7.43 10.21
CA LEU A 218 6.27 -7.00 10.86
C LEU A 218 5.69 -5.80 10.10
N LEU A 219 4.52 -5.98 9.49
CA LEU A 219 3.72 -4.89 8.95
C LEU A 219 2.69 -4.45 9.99
N VAL A 220 2.54 -3.14 10.16
CA VAL A 220 1.54 -2.56 11.06
C VAL A 220 0.67 -1.61 10.26
N ALA A 221 -0.64 -1.85 10.33
CA ALA A 221 -1.67 -0.93 9.85
C ALA A 221 -1.98 0.07 10.95
N ARG A 222 -1.89 1.36 10.61
CA ARG A 222 -2.22 2.47 11.50
C ARG A 222 -3.31 3.33 10.88
N ARG A 223 -4.22 3.83 11.71
CA ARG A 223 -5.11 4.94 11.35
C ARG A 223 -4.86 6.08 12.32
N SER A 224 -4.58 7.26 11.77
CA SER A 224 -4.27 8.46 12.58
C SER A 224 -3.14 8.22 13.62
N GLY A 225 -2.19 7.33 13.29
CA GLY A 225 -1.07 6.96 14.16
C GLY A 225 -1.31 5.73 15.04
N ASP A 226 -2.56 5.35 15.30
CA ASP A 226 -2.89 4.24 16.21
C ASP A 226 -2.85 2.87 15.50
N PRO A 227 -2.18 1.86 16.08
CA PRO A 227 -2.18 0.50 15.52
C PRO A 227 -3.57 -0.14 15.56
N ILE A 228 -4.07 -0.53 14.39
CA ILE A 228 -5.40 -1.14 14.21
C ILE A 228 -5.35 -2.57 13.63
N GLY A 229 -4.15 -3.01 13.27
CA GLY A 229 -3.92 -4.34 12.72
C GLY A 229 -2.45 -4.56 12.42
N PHE A 230 -2.04 -5.82 12.33
CA PHE A 230 -0.67 -6.17 12.00
C PHE A 230 -0.60 -7.52 11.30
N LEU A 231 0.49 -7.71 10.58
CA LEU A 231 0.85 -8.94 9.89
C LEU A 231 2.32 -9.25 10.19
N GLY A 232 2.60 -10.47 10.64
CA GLY A 232 3.94 -10.98 10.83
C GLY A 232 4.26 -12.06 9.80
N MET A 233 5.42 -11.99 9.18
CA MET A 233 5.88 -12.96 8.18
C MET A 233 7.38 -13.24 8.23
N GLY A 234 7.74 -14.47 7.87
CA GLY A 234 9.11 -14.93 7.65
C GLY A 234 9.27 -15.44 6.22
N GLY A 235 10.22 -14.86 5.47
CA GLY A 235 10.40 -15.21 4.06
C GLY A 235 9.12 -15.00 3.24
N GLY A 236 8.61 -16.05 2.60
CA GLY A 236 7.35 -16.03 1.85
C GLY A 236 6.10 -16.45 2.64
N PHE A 237 6.20 -16.61 3.96
CA PHE A 237 5.16 -17.23 4.79
C PHE A 237 4.59 -16.24 5.83
N VAL A 238 3.27 -16.03 5.82
CA VAL A 238 2.57 -15.23 6.82
C VAL A 238 2.18 -16.12 8.00
N GLU A 239 2.75 -15.83 9.16
CA GLU A 239 2.56 -16.58 10.40
C GLU A 239 1.42 -16.03 11.23
N MET A 240 1.15 -14.73 11.11
CA MET A 240 0.12 -14.05 11.88
C MET A 240 -0.48 -12.89 11.11
N LEU A 241 -1.80 -12.75 11.20
CA LEU A 241 -2.55 -11.62 10.70
C LEU A 241 -3.69 -11.33 11.67
N PHE A 242 -3.65 -10.17 12.31
CA PHE A 242 -4.68 -9.74 13.25
C PHE A 242 -5.15 -8.34 12.90
N VAL A 243 -6.47 -8.16 12.88
CA VAL A 243 -7.12 -6.87 12.66
C VAL A 243 -8.08 -6.66 13.82
N ASP A 244 -8.07 -5.44 14.35
CA ASP A 244 -9.01 -5.00 15.38
C ASP A 244 -10.46 -5.31 14.94
N PRO A 245 -11.31 -5.91 15.80
CA PRO A 245 -12.68 -6.25 15.43
C PRO A 245 -13.50 -5.08 14.86
N GLU A 246 -13.29 -3.86 15.37
CA GLU A 246 -14.01 -2.65 14.91
C GLU A 246 -13.58 -2.22 13.49
N GLU A 247 -12.45 -2.75 13.02
CA GLU A 247 -11.78 -2.39 11.78
C GLU A 247 -11.97 -3.42 10.67
N ARG A 248 -12.72 -4.48 10.97
CA ARG A 248 -13.02 -5.56 10.02
C ARG A 248 -14.04 -5.11 8.99
N GLY A 249 -13.87 -5.61 7.77
CA GLY A 249 -14.69 -5.22 6.62
C GLY A 249 -14.31 -3.86 6.01
N LEU A 250 -13.46 -3.07 6.67
CA LEU A 250 -12.98 -1.77 6.18
C LEU A 250 -11.72 -1.87 5.29
N GLY A 251 -11.29 -3.09 4.95
CA GLY A 251 -10.17 -3.31 4.02
C GLY A 251 -8.78 -3.33 4.65
N VAL A 252 -8.64 -3.16 5.97
CA VAL A 252 -7.35 -3.21 6.69
C VAL A 252 -6.59 -4.52 6.43
N GLY A 253 -7.24 -5.67 6.65
CA GLY A 253 -6.63 -6.98 6.39
C GLY A 253 -6.25 -7.18 4.93
N ARG A 254 -7.06 -6.67 3.98
CA ARG A 254 -6.74 -6.71 2.56
C ARG A 254 -5.47 -5.89 2.27
N LEU A 255 -5.33 -4.69 2.82
CA LEU A 255 -4.14 -3.86 2.59
C LEU A 255 -2.87 -4.48 3.19
N LEU A 256 -2.95 -5.05 4.39
CA LEU A 256 -1.84 -5.81 4.98
C LEU A 256 -1.41 -6.96 4.06
N MET A 257 -2.36 -7.75 3.56
CA MET A 257 -2.07 -8.86 2.65
C MET A 257 -1.57 -8.42 1.27
N GLU A 258 -2.20 -7.42 0.65
CA GLU A 258 -1.76 -6.88 -0.64
C GLU A 258 -0.34 -6.30 -0.55
N ARG A 259 0.04 -5.75 0.61
CA ARG A 259 1.41 -5.30 0.89
C ARG A 259 2.38 -6.47 1.03
N ALA A 260 2.01 -7.48 1.81
CA ALA A 260 2.82 -8.68 2.03
C ALA A 260 3.06 -9.44 0.72
N THR A 261 2.03 -9.65 -0.11
CA THR A 261 2.14 -10.40 -1.37
C THR A 261 2.79 -9.57 -2.48
N GLY A 262 2.46 -8.27 -2.55
CA GLY A 262 2.84 -7.37 -3.64
C GLY A 262 4.21 -6.73 -3.49
N LEU A 263 4.71 -6.54 -2.25
CA LEU A 263 6.07 -6.05 -2.01
C LEU A 263 6.99 -7.12 -1.43
N LEU A 264 6.53 -7.87 -0.43
CA LEU A 264 7.40 -8.73 0.38
C LEU A 264 7.43 -10.19 -0.11
N GLY A 265 6.72 -10.50 -1.19
CA GLY A 265 6.74 -11.83 -1.79
C GLY A 265 6.04 -12.92 -0.98
N ALA A 266 5.14 -12.57 -0.05
CA ALA A 266 4.35 -13.57 0.66
C ALA A 266 3.52 -14.41 -0.32
N ARG A 267 3.56 -15.73 -0.17
CA ARG A 267 2.84 -16.71 -1.00
C ARG A 267 2.12 -17.77 -0.20
N GLU A 268 2.43 -17.90 1.10
CA GLU A 268 1.83 -18.91 1.95
C GLU A 268 1.33 -18.33 3.27
N VAL A 269 0.30 -18.96 3.83
CA VAL A 269 -0.27 -18.63 5.14
C VAL A 269 -0.62 -19.92 5.89
N SER A 270 -0.65 -19.88 7.22
CA SER A 270 -1.40 -20.82 8.05
C SER A 270 -2.62 -20.14 8.68
N VAL A 271 -3.67 -20.93 8.89
CA VAL A 271 -4.90 -20.47 9.54
C VAL A 271 -5.57 -21.61 10.30
N ASN A 272 -6.14 -21.32 11.47
CA ASN A 272 -6.99 -22.27 12.18
C ASN A 272 -8.22 -22.63 11.34
N GLU A 273 -8.44 -23.92 11.07
CA GLU A 273 -9.55 -24.42 10.25
C GLU A 273 -10.92 -23.98 10.79
N GLN A 274 -11.04 -23.91 12.12
CA GLN A 274 -12.26 -23.48 12.81
C GLN A 274 -12.58 -22.00 12.55
N ASN A 275 -11.57 -21.17 12.25
CA ASN A 275 -11.76 -19.76 11.91
C ASN A 275 -12.20 -19.60 10.45
N ARG A 276 -13.46 -20.00 10.17
CA ARG A 276 -14.06 -19.96 8.82
C ARG A 276 -14.03 -18.57 8.19
N GLN A 277 -14.08 -17.51 9.01
CA GLN A 277 -13.99 -16.13 8.52
C GLN A 277 -12.60 -15.84 7.92
N ALA A 278 -11.53 -16.24 8.61
CA ALA A 278 -10.17 -16.07 8.12
C ALA A 278 -9.90 -16.94 6.90
N VAL A 279 -10.36 -18.20 6.90
CA VAL A 279 -10.28 -19.08 5.72
C VAL A 279 -10.93 -18.42 4.50
N GLY A 280 -12.19 -17.99 4.63
CA GLY A 280 -12.90 -17.32 3.53
C GLY A 280 -12.28 -15.99 3.11
N PHE A 281 -11.59 -15.28 4.03
CA PHE A 281 -10.81 -14.10 3.69
C PHE A 281 -9.64 -14.45 2.78
N TYR A 282 -8.85 -15.48 3.11
CA TYR A 282 -7.72 -15.93 2.29
C TYR A 282 -8.17 -16.47 0.92
N GLU A 283 -9.29 -17.21 0.87
CA GLU A 283 -9.87 -17.67 -0.40
C GLU A 283 -10.24 -16.51 -1.33
N ARG A 284 -10.87 -15.45 -0.81
CA ARG A 284 -11.16 -14.23 -1.59
C ARG A 284 -9.91 -13.47 -2.03
N MET A 285 -8.79 -13.66 -1.32
CA MET A 285 -7.49 -13.14 -1.70
C MET A 285 -6.75 -14.04 -2.70
N GLY A 286 -7.35 -15.17 -3.10
CA GLY A 286 -6.82 -16.09 -4.11
C GLY A 286 -5.99 -17.26 -3.55
N PHE A 287 -5.94 -17.43 -2.23
CA PHE A 287 -5.25 -18.56 -1.61
C PHE A 287 -6.11 -19.81 -1.63
N SER A 288 -5.50 -20.98 -1.79
CA SER A 288 -6.15 -22.28 -1.69
C SER A 288 -5.42 -23.21 -0.72
N ALA A 289 -6.17 -24.00 0.04
CA ALA A 289 -5.60 -24.96 0.98
C ALA A 289 -4.86 -26.08 0.23
N TYR A 290 -3.63 -26.38 0.66
CA TYR A 290 -2.81 -27.44 0.06
C TYR A 290 -2.32 -28.47 1.10
N ARG A 291 -2.40 -28.14 2.40
CA ARG A 291 -2.02 -29.03 3.49
C ARG A 291 -2.88 -28.74 4.73
N ARG A 292 -3.16 -29.78 5.53
CA ARG A 292 -3.86 -29.69 6.81
C ARG A 292 -3.09 -30.46 7.88
N THR A 293 -2.98 -29.91 9.09
CA THR A 293 -2.51 -30.65 10.28
C THR A 293 -3.65 -30.83 11.27
N PRO A 294 -3.68 -31.94 12.04
CA PRO A 294 -4.73 -32.16 13.04
C PRO A 294 -4.54 -31.29 14.31
N THR A 295 -3.34 -30.77 14.52
CA THR A 295 -2.97 -29.93 15.67
C THR A 295 -2.26 -28.66 15.24
N ASP A 296 -2.15 -27.70 16.17
CA ASP A 296 -1.26 -26.54 16.04
C ASP A 296 0.20 -26.91 16.31
N ASP A 297 1.09 -25.91 16.26
CA ASP A 297 2.53 -26.08 16.46
C ASP A 297 2.89 -26.49 17.90
N ASP A 298 1.99 -26.27 18.86
CA ASP A 298 2.11 -26.70 20.27
C ASP A 298 1.49 -28.09 20.53
N GLY A 299 0.95 -28.76 19.49
CA GLY A 299 0.31 -30.07 19.59
C GLY A 299 -1.12 -30.05 20.15
N ARG A 300 -1.74 -28.88 20.27
CA ARG A 300 -3.13 -28.73 20.75
C ARG A 300 -4.12 -29.07 19.62
N PRO A 301 -5.35 -29.51 19.93
CA PRO A 301 -6.34 -29.95 18.94
C PRO A 301 -7.01 -28.77 18.22
N TYR A 302 -6.22 -27.87 17.65
CA TYR A 302 -6.63 -26.77 16.77
C TYR A 302 -6.05 -27.03 15.37
N PRO A 303 -6.80 -27.69 14.48
CA PRO A 303 -6.31 -28.02 13.14
C PRO A 303 -5.91 -26.76 12.36
N LEU A 304 -4.73 -26.80 11.74
CA LEU A 304 -4.27 -25.73 10.85
C LEU A 304 -4.45 -26.13 9.39
N LEU A 305 -4.96 -25.19 8.60
CA LEU A 305 -4.90 -25.20 7.15
C LEU A 305 -3.70 -24.36 6.70
N TYR A 306 -2.91 -24.93 5.82
CA TYR A 306 -1.85 -24.23 5.09
C TYR A 306 -2.37 -23.93 3.70
N MET A 307 -2.36 -22.64 3.35
CA MET A 307 -2.90 -22.15 2.09
C MET A 307 -1.80 -21.45 1.28
N ARG A 308 -1.86 -21.58 -0.04
CA ARG A 308 -0.89 -21.00 -0.97
C ARG A 308 -1.61 -20.14 -2.01
N LEU A 309 -1.02 -18.98 -2.32
CA LEU A 309 -1.44 -18.15 -3.44
C LEU A 309 -0.85 -18.74 -4.72
N ALA A 310 -1.69 -18.97 -5.74
CA ALA A 310 -1.22 -19.46 -7.03
C ALA A 310 -0.21 -18.50 -7.67
N ASP A 311 0.79 -19.03 -8.36
CA ASP A 311 1.73 -18.22 -9.13
C ASP A 311 1.01 -17.60 -10.34
N GLY A 312 0.82 -16.27 -10.32
CA GLY A 312 0.37 -15.49 -11.48
C GLY A 312 -1.09 -15.02 -11.45
N ALA A 313 -1.40 -14.05 -10.58
CA ALA A 313 -2.56 -13.17 -10.72
C ALA A 313 -2.12 -11.70 -10.87
#